data_AF-A0A924V066-F1
#
_entry.id   AF-A0A924V066-F1
#
_cell.length_a   1.000
_cell.length_b   1.000
_cell.length_c   1.000
_cell.angle_alpha   90.00
_cell.angle_beta   90.00
_cell.angle_gamma   90.00
#
_symmetry.space_group_name_H-M   'P 1'
#
loop_
_entity.id
_entity.type
_entity.pdbx_description
1 polymer ?
#
loop_
_entity_poly.entity_id
_entity_poly.type
_entity_poly.pdbx_seq_one_letter_code
_entity_poly.pdbx_strand_id
1 'polypeptide(L)' 'MPNQALEQLANTLKISATELEDLSVLSETHLAGLDGLITAAQQKQRQTLNDAIENGLNYVPAILRGTVKKIVRG' A
#
# COMPACT_ATOMS: atom_id res chain seq x y z
N MET A 1 -6.80 11.03 -25.77
CA MET A 1 -5.47 10.73 -25.20
C MET A 1 -5.70 9.83 -24.00
N PRO A 2 -4.98 8.70 -23.85
CA PRO A 2 -5.08 7.90 -22.63
C PRO A 2 -4.62 8.74 -21.43
N ASN A 3 -5.43 8.77 -20.37
CA ASN A 3 -5.17 9.56 -19.16
C ASN A 3 -4.08 8.84 -18.34
N GLN A 4 -2.81 9.26 -18.52
CA GLN A 4 -1.65 8.59 -17.93
C GLN A 4 -1.68 8.57 -16.39
N ALA A 5 -2.26 9.60 -15.77
CA ALA A 5 -2.40 9.66 -14.31
C ALA A 5 -3.40 8.61 -13.78
N LEU A 6 -4.42 8.28 -14.58
CA LEU A 6 -5.41 7.26 -14.25
C LEU A 6 -4.82 5.85 -14.33
N GLU A 7 -3.99 5.60 -15.35
CA GLU A 7 -3.20 4.36 -15.48
C GLU A 7 -2.23 4.19 -14.30
N GLN A 8 -1.57 5.26 -13.87
CA GLN A 8 -0.68 5.22 -12.70
C GLN A 8 -1.46 4.87 -11.42
N LEU A 9 -2.61 5.52 -11.20
CA LEU A 9 -3.49 5.23 -10.07
C LEU A 9 -3.99 3.78 -10.09
N ALA A 10 -4.39 3.27 -11.26
CA ALA A 10 -4.82 1.88 -11.43
C ALA A 10 -3.70 0.89 -11.04
N ASN A 11 -2.46 1.18 -11.46
CA ASN A 11 -1.30 0.38 -11.10
C ASN A 11 -1.01 0.40 -9.60
N THR A 12 -1.09 1.56 -8.94
CA THR A 12 -0.92 1.70 -7.48
C THR A 12 -1.97 0.91 -6.70
N LEU A 13 -3.20 0.85 -7.22
CA LEU A 13 -4.31 0.10 -6.64
C LEU A 13 -4.34 -1.38 -7.05
N LYS A 14 -3.52 -1.78 -8.03
CA LYS A 14 -3.48 -3.14 -8.61
C LYS A 14 -4.81 -3.59 -9.20
N ILE A 15 -5.49 -2.68 -9.89
CA ILE A 15 -6.77 -2.90 -10.57
C ILE A 15 -6.66 -2.47 -12.04
N SER A 16 -7.68 -2.76 -12.84
CA SER A 16 -7.74 -2.31 -14.23
C SER A 16 -8.10 -0.82 -14.30
N ALA A 17 -7.50 -0.08 -15.24
CA ALA A 17 -7.86 1.31 -15.52
C ALA A 17 -9.34 1.48 -15.93
N THR A 18 -9.95 0.43 -16.52
CA THR A 18 -11.39 0.41 -16.84
C THR A 18 -12.28 0.43 -15.59
N GLU A 19 -11.79 -0.04 -14.44
CA GLU A 19 -12.52 0.04 -13.17
C GLU A 19 -12.48 1.46 -12.57
N LEU A 20 -11.64 2.34 -13.13
CA LEU A 20 -11.49 3.73 -12.73
C LEU A 20 -11.99 4.70 -13.81
N GLU A 21 -12.74 4.21 -14.81
CA GLU A 21 -13.21 5.03 -15.93
C GLU A 21 -14.07 6.22 -15.47
N ASP A 22 -14.82 6.07 -14.39
CA ASP A 22 -15.60 7.15 -13.75
C ASP A 22 -14.72 8.26 -13.13
N LEU A 23 -13.44 7.99 -12.89
CA LEU A 23 -12.47 8.98 -12.41
C LEU A 23 -11.78 9.71 -13.57
N SER A 24 -12.04 9.33 -14.82
CA SER A 24 -11.45 9.99 -16.01
C SER A 24 -11.89 11.45 -16.17
N VAL A 25 -12.99 11.84 -15.53
CA VAL A 25 -13.52 13.22 -15.50
C VAL A 25 -12.69 14.14 -14.58
N LEU A 26 -11.86 13.58 -13.70
CA LEU A 26 -10.96 14.34 -12.84
C LEU A 26 -9.75 14.85 -13.63
N SER A 27 -9.23 16.01 -13.24
CA SER A 27 -7.98 16.52 -13.79
C SER A 27 -6.80 15.61 -13.41
N GLU A 28 -5.80 15.56 -14.28
CA GLU A 28 -4.56 14.79 -14.04
C GLU A 28 -3.88 15.18 -12.73
N THR A 29 -3.95 16.47 -12.35
CA THR A 29 -3.40 16.95 -11.07
C THR A 29 -4.11 16.34 -9.86
N HIS A 30 -5.43 16.19 -9.91
CA HIS A 30 -6.18 15.55 -8.83
C HIS A 30 -5.92 14.05 -8.77
N LEU A 31 -5.79 13.38 -9.92
CA LEU A 31 -5.45 11.95 -9.99
C LEU A 31 -4.04 11.69 -9.44
N ALA A 32 -3.06 12.51 -9.82
CA ALA A 32 -1.71 12.42 -9.28
C ALA A 32 -1.65 12.72 -7.76
N GLY A 33 -2.45 13.69 -7.30
CA GLY A 33 -2.59 13.96 -5.85
C GLY A 33 -3.19 12.78 -5.09
N LEU A 34 -4.22 12.15 -5.66
CA LEU A 34 -4.85 10.95 -5.09
C LEU A 34 -3.86 9.77 -5.04
N ASP A 35 -3.13 9.52 -6.12
CA ASP A 35 -2.10 8.49 -6.19
C ASP A 35 -1.01 8.68 -5.11
N GLY A 36 -0.55 9.92 -4.94
CA GLY A 36 0.41 10.27 -3.88
C GLY A 36 -0.12 9.99 -2.47
N LEU A 37 -1.38 10.34 -2.19
CA LEU A 37 -2.02 10.07 -0.89
C LEU A 37 -2.16 8.57 -0.63
N ILE A 38 -2.57 7.79 -1.64
CA ILE A 38 -2.72 6.33 -1.54
C ILE A 38 -1.36 5.68 -1.30
N THR A 39 -0.33 6.09 -2.05
CA THR A 39 1.04 5.60 -1.87
C THR A 39 1.56 5.86 -0.46
N ALA A 40 1.36 7.08 0.05
CA ALA A 40 1.75 7.44 1.41
C ALA A 40 0.99 6.62 2.47
N ALA A 41 -0.32 6.41 2.27
CA ALA A 41 -1.15 5.60 3.16
C ALA A 41 -0.70 4.13 3.19
N GLN A 42 -0.42 3.54 2.03
CA GLN A 42 0.10 2.17 1.91
C GLN A 42 1.46 2.03 2.60
N GLN A 43 2.35 3.01 2.44
CA GLN A 43 3.64 3.02 3.12
C GLN A 43 3.47 3.07 4.64
N LYS A 44 2.61 3.97 5.14
CA LYS A 44 2.30 4.08 6.57
C LYS A 44 1.71 2.79 7.11
N GLN A 45 0.80 2.15 6.38
CA GLN A 45 0.21 0.87 6.77
C GLN A 45 1.27 -0.22 6.93
N ARG A 46 2.19 -0.35 5.97
CA ARG A 46 3.31 -1.32 6.04
C ARG A 46 4.19 -1.03 7.26
N GLN A 47 4.47 0.23 7.55
CA GLN A 47 5.27 0.61 8.71
C GLN A 47 4.56 0.26 10.01
N THR A 48 3.30 0.65 10.17
CA THR A 48 2.50 0.30 11.35
C THR A 48 2.38 -1.21 11.55
N LEU A 49 2.22 -1.98 10.47
CA LEU A 49 2.22 -3.44 10.55
C LEU A 49 3.58 -3.97 11.06
N ASN A 50 4.69 -3.50 10.49
CA ASN A 50 6.02 -3.90 10.92
C ASN A 50 6.26 -3.55 12.40
N ASP A 51 5.88 -2.37 12.83
CA ASP A 51 6.01 -1.92 14.22
C ASP A 51 5.16 -2.80 15.15
N ALA A 52 3.93 -3.15 14.74
CA ALA A 52 3.08 -4.07 15.50
C ALA A 52 3.68 -5.48 15.61
N ILE A 53 4.29 -5.99 14.52
CA ILE A 53 4.98 -7.29 14.50
C ILE A 53 6.18 -7.26 15.46
N GLU A 54 6.99 -6.20 15.44
CA GLU A 54 8.16 -6.09 16.32
C GLU A 54 7.76 -5.98 17.78
N ASN A 55 6.74 -5.18 18.08
CA ASN A 55 6.17 -5.10 19.41
C ASN A 55 5.60 -6.45 19.87
N GLY A 56 4.88 -7.17 19.00
CA GLY A 56 4.39 -8.52 19.29
C GLY A 56 5.52 -9.53 19.56
N LEU A 57 6.59 -9.47 18.78
CA LEU A 57 7.77 -10.33 18.96
C LEU A 57 8.51 -10.07 20.28
N ASN A 58 8.40 -8.87 20.87
CA ASN A 58 8.97 -8.60 22.19
C ASN A 58 8.35 -9.48 23.29
N TYR A 59 7.10 -9.91 23.13
CA TYR A 59 6.40 -10.81 24.05
C TYR A 59 6.66 -12.30 23.76
N VAL A 60 7.31 -12.62 22.64
CA VAL A 60 7.70 -14.00 22.28
C VAL A 60 9.05 -14.34 22.92
N PRO A 61 9.21 -15.53 23.54
CA PRO A 61 10.52 -16.00 24.03
C PRO A 61 11.59 -15.96 22.94
N ALA A 62 12.80 -15.48 23.27
CA ALA A 62 13.86 -15.20 22.30
C ALA A 62 14.19 -16.37 21.35
N ILE A 63 14.10 -17.60 21.86
CA ILE A 63 14.34 -18.85 21.11
C ILE A 63 13.34 -19.03 19.95
N LEU A 64 12.11 -18.55 20.11
CA LEU A 64 11.03 -18.70 19.12
C LEU A 64 10.85 -17.47 18.23
N ARG A 65 11.44 -16.32 18.59
CA ARG A 65 11.29 -15.06 17.83
C ARG A 65 11.68 -15.20 16.37
N GLY A 66 12.76 -15.93 16.08
CA GLY A 66 13.23 -16.13 14.69
C GLY A 66 12.22 -16.89 13.82
N THR A 67 11.61 -17.92 14.37
CA THR A 67 10.60 -18.75 13.68
C THR A 67 9.29 -17.99 13.51
N VAL A 68 8.81 -17.31 14.56
CA VAL A 68 7.58 -16.50 14.50
C VAL A 68 7.75 -15.31 13.55
N LYS A 69 8.91 -14.65 13.54
CA LYS A 69 9.21 -13.56 12.60
C LYS A 69 9.14 -14.02 11.14
N LYS A 70 9.58 -15.24 10.83
CA LYS A 70 9.51 -15.81 9.47
C LYS A 70 8.08 -16.14 9.04
N ILE A 71 7.22 -16.58 9.96
CA ILE A 71 5.81 -16.90 9.66
C ILE A 71 4.99 -15.63 9.46
N VAL A 72 5.26 -14.57 10.22
CA VAL A 72 4.45 -13.34 10.18
C VAL A 72 4.90 -12.37 9.07
N ARG A 73 6.14 -12.49 8.58
CA ARG A 73 6.69 -11.68 7.48
C ARG A 73 6.77 -12.40 6.12
N GLY A 74 6.60 -13.73 6.11
CA GLY A 74 6.53 -14.54 4.88
C GLY A 74 5.12 -14.60 4.35
#